data_AF-A0A3D1F5Y5-F1
#
_entry.id   AF-A0A3D1F5Y5-F1
#
_cell.length_a   1.000
_cell.length_b   1.000
_cell.length_c   1.000
_cell.angle_alpha   90.00
_cell.angle_beta   90.00
_cell.angle_gamma   90.00
#
_symmetry.space_group_name_H-M   'P 1'
#
loop_
_entity.id
_entity.type
_entity.pdbx_description
1 polymer ?
#
loop_
_entity_poly.entity_id
_entity_poly.type
_entity_poly.pdbx_seq_one_letter_code
_entity_poly.pdbx_strand_id
1 'polypeptide(L)' 'MNRSRLAFTLIELLVVISIVALLISILLPALAKARESARMAGCLSNQRQHLVAINCYVNDQKNYLP' A
#
# COMPACT_ATOMS: atom_id res chain seq x y z
N MET A 1 -46.21 -20.98 10.92
CA MET A 1 -44.78 -20.66 11.13
C MET A 1 -44.52 -19.21 10.69
N ASN A 2 -44.79 -18.24 11.57
CA ASN A 2 -44.49 -16.83 11.28
C ASN A 2 -43.03 -16.55 11.63
N ARG A 3 -42.18 -16.44 10.60
CA ARG A 3 -40.83 -15.91 10.76
C ARG A 3 -40.94 -14.41 10.99
N SER A 4 -40.79 -13.98 12.24
CA SER A 4 -40.56 -12.59 12.59
C SER A 4 -39.30 -12.11 11.85
N ARG A 5 -39.49 -11.28 10.82
CA ARG A 5 -38.37 -10.59 10.17
C ARG A 5 -37.85 -9.55 11.15
N LEU A 6 -36.63 -9.73 11.63
CA LEU A 6 -35.89 -8.73 12.40
C LEU A 6 -35.64 -7.54 11.46
N ALA A 7 -36.44 -6.49 11.59
CA ALA A 7 -36.19 -5.22 10.91
C ALA A 7 -35.12 -4.47 11.70
N PHE A 8 -34.00 -4.15 11.06
CA PHE A 8 -32.98 -3.27 11.63
C PHE A 8 -33.57 -1.89 11.87
N THR A 9 -33.27 -1.29 13.02
CA THR A 9 -33.66 0.09 13.29
C THR A 9 -32.77 1.05 12.47
N LEU A 10 -33.31 2.20 12.08
CA LEU A 10 -32.54 3.25 11.38
C LEU A 10 -31.32 3.71 12.20
N ILE A 11 -31.42 3.66 13.53
CA ILE A 11 -30.35 4.05 14.47
C ILE A 11 -29.18 3.07 14.39
N GLU A 12 -29.44 1.76 14.33
CA GLU A 12 -28.37 0.76 14.21
C GLU A 12 -27.59 0.93 12.90
N LEU A 13 -28.29 1.19 11.78
CA LEU A 13 -27.63 1.47 10.50
C LEU A 13 -26.78 2.74 10.56
N LEU A 14 -27.29 3.80 11.20
CA LEU A 14 -26.60 5.07 11.34
C LEU A 14 -25.28 4.91 12.12
N VAL A 15 -25.32 4.21 13.26
CA VAL A 15 -24.13 3.99 14.09
C VAL A 15 -23.05 3.22 13.31
N VAL A 16 -23.45 2.21 12.56
CA VAL A 16 -22.50 1.40 11.77
C VAL A 16 -21.80 2.25 10.70
N ILE A 17 -22.54 3.04 9.92
CA ILE A 17 -21.91 3.88 8.88
C ILE A 17 -21.00 4.96 9.49
N SER A 18 -21.36 5.49 10.67
CA SER A 18 -20.52 6.46 11.38
C SER A 18 -19.18 5.85 11.80
N ILE A 19 -19.19 4.64 12.35
CA ILE A 19 -17.95 3.94 12.75
C ILE A 19 -17.10 3.60 11.52
N VAL A 20 -17.72 3.08 10.46
CA VAL A 20 -17.02 2.75 9.21
C VAL A 20 -16.38 4.00 8.58
N ALA A 21 -17.09 5.12 8.54
CA ALA A 21 -16.57 6.38 7.99
C ALA A 21 -15.35 6.89 8.80
N LEU A 22 -15.41 6.82 10.13
CA LEU A 22 -14.29 7.17 11.01
C LEU A 22 -13.06 6.30 10.70
N LEU A 23 -13.24 4.98 10.59
CA LEU A 23 -12.14 4.06 10.30
C LEU A 23 -11.53 4.31 8.92
N ILE A 24 -12.36 4.51 7.89
CA ILE A 24 -11.91 4.81 6.52
C ILE A 24 -11.13 6.13 6.47
N SER A 25 -11.57 7.16 7.21
CA SER A 25 -10.89 8.46 7.29
C SER A 25 -9.44 8.34 7.75
N ILE A 26 -9.13 7.38 8.64
CA ILE A 26 -7.77 7.12 9.12
C ILE A 26 -7.03 6.14 8.17
N LEU A 27 -7.74 5.19 7.57
CA LEU A 27 -7.16 4.14 6.73
C LEU A 27 -6.65 4.66 5.38
N LEU A 28 -7.41 5.53 4.71
CA LEU A 28 -7.05 6.07 3.40
C LEU A 28 -5.71 6.85 3.38
N PRO A 29 -5.46 7.80 4.30
CA PRO A 29 -4.17 8.50 4.33
C PRO A 29 -3.02 7.56 4.70
N ALA A 30 -3.24 6.57 5.58
CA ALA A 30 -2.23 5.58 5.91
C ALA A 30 -1.87 4.71 4.68
N LEU A 31 -2.87 4.29 3.91
CA LEU A 31 -2.69 3.50 2.70
C LEU A 31 -1.96 4.30 1.59
N ALA A 32 -2.27 5.59 1.43
CA ALA A 32 -1.60 6.46 0.49
C ALA A 32 -0.09 6.57 0.80
N LYS A 33 0.26 6.80 2.08
CA LYS A 33 1.65 6.85 2.55
C LYS A 33 2.38 5.51 2.36
N ALA A 34 1.70 4.40 2.64
CA ALA A 34 2.26 3.06 2.43
C ALA A 34 2.57 2.80 0.95
N ARG A 35 1.66 3.22 0.04
CA ARG A 35 1.85 3.08 -1.41
C ARG A 35 3.03 3.92 -1.92
N GLU A 36 3.18 5.14 -1.44
CA GLU A 36 4.31 5.99 -1.78
C GLU A 36 5.63 5.38 -1.31
N SER A 37 5.68 4.89 -0.06
CA SER A 37 6.84 4.20 0.50
C SER A 37 7.21 2.95 -0.32
N ALA A 38 6.22 2.15 -0.73
CA ALA A 38 6.44 0.99 -1.59
C ALA A 38 7.02 1.37 -2.96
N ARG A 39 6.54 2.46 -3.57
CA ARG A 39 7.08 2.98 -4.83
C ARG A 39 8.54 3.45 -4.68
N MET A 40 8.85 4.15 -3.59
CA MET A 40 10.22 4.57 -3.30
C MET A 40 11.15 3.36 -3.09
N ALA A 41 10.69 2.36 -2.33
CA ALA A 41 11.45 1.12 -2.11
C ALA A 41 11.74 0.39 -3.43
N GLY A 42 10.76 0.33 -4.34
CA GLY A 42 10.94 -0.22 -5.68
C GLY A 42 11.98 0.54 -6.50
N CYS A 43 11.91 1.87 -6.52
CA CYS A 43 12.88 2.72 -7.21
C CYS A 43 14.31 2.51 -6.68
N LEU A 44 14.46 2.49 -5.35
CA LEU A 44 15.75 2.25 -4.69
C LEU A 44 16.30 0.86 -5.02
N SER A 45 15.44 -0.17 -5.05
CA SER A 45 15.83 -1.51 -5.45
C SER A 45 16.34 -1.55 -6.90
N ASN A 46 15.65 -0.88 -7.82
CA ASN A 46 16.09 -0.81 -9.22
C ASN A 46 17.43 -0.09 -9.35
N GLN A 47 17.60 1.05 -8.67
CA GLN A 47 18.88 1.78 -8.69
C GLN A 47 20.02 0.93 -8.14
N ARG A 48 19.80 0.20 -7.05
CA ARG A 48 20.78 -0.77 -6.52
C ARG A 48 21.11 -1.85 -7.54
N GLN A 49 20.12 -2.41 -8.22
CA GLN A 49 20.35 -3.42 -9.26
C GLN A 49 21.16 -2.87 -10.44
N HIS A 50 20.91 -1.63 -10.88
CA HIS A 50 21.73 -0.97 -11.91
C HIS A 50 23.17 -0.77 -11.45
N LEU A 51 23.39 -0.28 -10.22
CA LEU A 51 24.74 -0.11 -9.68
C LEU A 51 25.48 -1.45 -9.56
N VAL A 52 24.80 -2.52 -9.15
CA VAL A 52 25.36 -3.86 -9.12
C VAL A 52 25.74 -4.32 -10.53
N ALA A 53 24.88 -4.11 -11.52
CA ALA A 53 25.16 -4.45 -12.91
C ALA A 53 26.37 -3.69 -13.47
N ILE A 54 26.47 -2.39 -13.19
CA ILE A 54 27.62 -1.56 -13.59
C ILE A 54 28.89 -2.07 -12.92
N ASN A 55 28.87 -2.34 -11.61
CA ASN A 55 30.05 -2.88 -10.91
C ASN A 55 30.48 -4.24 -11.45
N CYS A 56 29.53 -5.13 -11.78
CA CYS A 56 29.84 -6.39 -12.43
C CYS A 56 30.53 -6.19 -13.78
N TYR A 57 30.02 -5.28 -14.63
CA TYR A 57 30.63 -4.97 -15.91
C TYR A 57 32.05 -4.40 -15.76
N VAL A 58 32.22 -3.42 -14.87
CA VAL A 58 33.52 -2.78 -14.58
C VAL A 58 34.53 -3.82 -14.11
N ASN A 59 34.12 -4.73 -13.23
CA ASN A 59 34.99 -5.79 -12.72
C ASN A 59 35.42 -6.77 -13.84
N ASP A 60 34.51 -7.10 -14.76
CA ASP A 60 34.80 -7.98 -15.90
C ASP A 60 35.70 -7.30 -16.95
N GLN A 61 35.52 -5.99 -17.17
CA GLN A 61 36.22 -5.21 -18.20
C GLN A 61 37.45 -4.44 -17.66
N LYS A 62 38.14 -4.97 -16.64
CA LYS A 62 39.39 -4.40 -16.08
C LYS A 62 39.28 -2.94 -15.64
N ASN A 63 38.17 -2.59 -14.99
CA ASN A 63 37.83 -1.23 -14.53
C ASN A 63 37.42 -0.24 -15.62
N TYR A 64 37.03 -0.71 -16.80
CA TYR A 64 36.45 0.15 -17.83
C TYR A 64 34.97 0.42 -17.53
N LEU A 65 34.60 1.71 -17.41
CA LEU A 65 33.20 2.13 -17.27
C LEU A 65 32.56 2.21 -18.67
N PRO A 66 31.32 1.73 -18.84
CA PRO A 66 30.60 1.90 -20.09
C PRO A 66 30.28 3.37 -20.37
#